data_AF-A0AAE9I2A2-F1
#
_entry.id   AF-A0AAE9I2A2-F1
#
_cell.length_a   1.000
_cell.length_b   1.000
_cell.length_c   1.000
_cell.angle_alpha   90.00
_cell.angle_beta   90.00
_cell.angle_gamma   90.00
#
_symmetry.space_group_name_H-M   'P 1'
#
loop_
_entity.id
_entity.type
_entity.pdbx_description
1 polymer ?
#
loop_
_entity_poly.entity_id
_entity_poly.type
_entity_poly.pdbx_seq_one_letter_code
_entity_poly.pdbx_strand_id
1 'polypeptide(L)'
;MPAAPALHRNMRPAQAFVDLATQDLSAVEDGLDLVLRRDQAEDVHALRVALRHLRAVAWAFGPIQPARVKARWKQALRDVADAASDVRDWDVFVTETLAPALADQPGDPVLVALIETVQARRATAREAMVTRLSRYRQAPLPTLHRDLLHLAGRKSRGKLGAFARKRIRKARNRVRALTRTARDGRTDHVHKLRIGNKRLRYAIEALSDVLPKRYRKRLRKQLEARQGELGAVIDASVARRLMAECLGVSTADSITEATANPTPP
;
A
#
# COMPACT_ATOMS: atom_id res chain seq x y z
N MET A 1 7.85 -17.07 -10.94
CA MET A 1 8.30 -16.25 -9.79
C MET A 1 9.49 -16.95 -9.14
N PRO A 2 10.60 -16.25 -8.85
CA PRO A 2 11.68 -16.85 -8.06
C PRO A 2 11.14 -17.31 -6.71
N ALA A 3 11.69 -18.42 -6.18
CA ALA A 3 11.30 -18.94 -4.88
C ALA A 3 11.51 -17.86 -3.80
N ALA A 4 10.51 -17.63 -2.95
CA ALA A 4 10.66 -16.71 -1.82
C ALA A 4 11.85 -17.17 -0.94
N PRO A 5 12.71 -16.26 -0.48
CA PRO A 5 13.88 -16.60 0.32
C PRO A 5 13.42 -17.36 1.55
N ALA A 6 14.05 -18.50 1.80
CA ALA A 6 13.70 -19.37 2.92
C ALA A 6 14.07 -18.70 4.25
N LEU A 7 13.14 -17.94 4.82
CA LEU A 7 13.35 -17.31 6.11
C LEU A 7 13.29 -18.35 7.23
N HIS A 8 14.39 -18.49 7.97
CA HIS A 8 14.44 -19.35 9.16
C HIS A 8 14.75 -18.54 10.43
N ARG A 9 14.20 -19.01 11.56
CA ARG A 9 14.20 -18.27 12.85
C ARG A 9 15.60 -17.97 13.40
N ASN A 10 16.59 -18.77 13.02
CA ASN A 10 17.98 -18.64 13.44
C ASN A 10 18.80 -17.70 12.55
N MET A 11 18.27 -17.28 11.39
CA MET A 11 18.91 -16.31 10.52
C MET A 11 19.10 -14.97 11.24
N ARG A 12 20.09 -14.19 10.83
CA ARG A 12 20.30 -12.83 11.35
C ARG A 12 19.28 -11.86 10.74
N PRO A 13 18.72 -10.91 11.51
CA PRO A 13 17.75 -9.95 10.97
C PRO A 13 18.25 -9.11 9.79
N ALA A 14 19.55 -8.78 9.73
CA ALA A 14 20.09 -8.02 8.61
C ALA A 14 20.17 -8.86 7.33
N GLN A 15 20.56 -10.13 7.43
CA GLN A 15 20.54 -11.06 6.30
C GLN A 15 19.12 -11.19 5.75
N ALA A 16 18.15 -11.44 6.62
CA ALA A 16 16.75 -11.55 6.23
C ALA A 16 16.21 -10.26 5.57
N PHE A 17 16.63 -9.09 6.05
CA PHE A 17 16.27 -7.83 5.41
C PHE A 17 16.84 -7.74 4.00
N VAL A 18 18.14 -8.06 3.82
CA VAL A 18 18.80 -8.02 2.52
C VAL A 18 18.13 -9.00 1.56
N ASP A 19 17.91 -10.25 1.96
CA ASP A 19 17.31 -11.27 1.10
C ASP A 19 15.91 -10.87 0.62
N LEU A 20 15.05 -10.43 1.56
CA LEU A 20 13.69 -9.98 1.23
C LEU A 20 13.69 -8.71 0.39
N ALA A 21 14.48 -7.71 0.77
CA ALA A 21 14.48 -6.42 0.10
C ALA A 21 15.09 -6.52 -1.30
N THR A 22 16.08 -7.38 -1.53
CA THR A 22 16.64 -7.66 -2.86
C THR A 22 15.57 -8.29 -3.76
N GLN A 23 14.89 -9.34 -3.29
CA GLN A 23 13.84 -9.99 -4.07
C GLN A 23 12.68 -9.02 -4.39
N ASP A 24 12.21 -8.29 -3.38
CA ASP A 24 11.12 -7.34 -3.52
C ASP A 24 11.50 -6.17 -4.44
N LEU A 25 12.75 -5.70 -4.37
CA LEU A 25 13.23 -4.63 -5.24
C LEU A 25 13.31 -5.10 -6.70
N SER A 26 13.76 -6.34 -6.94
CA SER A 26 13.70 -6.97 -8.27
C SER A 26 12.26 -7.06 -8.79
N ALA A 27 11.30 -7.47 -7.95
CA ALA A 27 9.89 -7.52 -8.37
C ALA A 27 9.31 -6.12 -8.66
N VAL A 28 9.76 -5.08 -7.94
CA VAL A 28 9.42 -3.69 -8.25
C VAL A 28 10.05 -3.25 -9.57
N GLU A 29 11.27 -3.64 -9.86
CA GLU A 29 11.93 -3.39 -11.15
C GLU A 29 11.18 -4.03 -12.30
N ASP A 30 10.86 -5.32 -12.20
CA ASP A 30 10.06 -6.03 -13.20
C ASP A 30 8.70 -5.36 -13.41
N GLY A 31 8.05 -4.93 -12.33
CA GLY A 31 6.79 -4.19 -12.40
C GLY A 31 6.94 -2.82 -13.06
N LEU A 32 8.01 -2.08 -12.76
CA LEU A 32 8.33 -0.80 -13.42
C LEU A 32 8.59 -1.00 -14.92
N ASP A 33 9.32 -2.06 -15.25
CA ASP A 33 9.59 -2.51 -16.60
C ASP A 33 8.31 -2.75 -17.41
N LEU A 34 7.34 -3.43 -16.81
CA LEU A 34 6.05 -3.73 -17.45
C LEU A 34 5.20 -2.48 -17.63
N VAL A 35 4.97 -1.67 -16.58
CA VAL A 35 4.08 -0.49 -16.67
C VAL A 35 4.60 0.60 -17.61
N LEU A 36 5.91 0.65 -17.86
CA LEU A 36 6.52 1.58 -18.81
C LEU A 36 6.40 1.11 -20.26
N ARG A 37 6.23 -0.20 -20.51
CA ARG A 37 6.12 -0.77 -21.87
C ARG A 37 4.68 -1.10 -22.27
N ARG A 38 3.83 -1.43 -21.30
CA ARG A 38 2.46 -1.91 -21.48
C ARG A 38 1.50 -1.00 -20.73
N ASP A 39 0.26 -0.94 -21.21
CA ASP A 39 -0.83 -0.25 -20.52
C ASP A 39 -1.90 -1.25 -20.10
N GLN A 40 -1.64 -2.00 -19.04
CA GLN A 40 -2.58 -2.98 -18.49
C GLN A 40 -2.80 -2.71 -17.01
N ALA A 41 -4.04 -2.84 -16.55
CA ALA A 41 -4.41 -2.62 -15.15
C ALA A 41 -3.70 -3.62 -14.22
N GLU A 42 -3.46 -4.83 -14.70
CA GLU A 42 -2.76 -5.91 -14.00
C GLU A 42 -1.28 -5.56 -13.75
N ASP A 43 -0.62 -4.86 -14.68
CA ASP A 43 0.78 -4.46 -14.53
C ASP A 43 0.92 -3.41 -13.41
N VAL A 44 0.01 -2.42 -13.37
CA VAL A 44 -0.06 -1.41 -12.31
C VAL A 44 -0.39 -2.05 -10.96
N HIS A 45 -1.34 -2.99 -10.96
CA HIS A 45 -1.70 -3.77 -9.77
C HIS A 45 -0.50 -4.56 -9.24
N ALA A 46 0.19 -5.32 -10.09
CA ALA A 46 1.36 -6.12 -9.72
C ALA A 46 2.49 -5.26 -9.15
N LEU A 47 2.82 -4.13 -9.79
CA LEU A 47 3.79 -3.17 -9.27
C LEU A 47 3.42 -2.69 -7.87
N ARG A 48 2.15 -2.31 -7.66
CA ARG A 48 1.67 -1.84 -6.35
C ARG A 48 1.69 -2.94 -5.29
N VAL A 49 1.42 -4.18 -5.66
CA VAL A 49 1.51 -5.34 -4.75
C VAL A 49 2.95 -5.55 -4.30
N ALA A 50 3.91 -5.60 -5.24
CA ALA A 50 5.34 -5.72 -4.94
C ALA A 50 5.82 -4.57 -4.05
N LEU A 51 5.48 -3.33 -4.41
CA LEU A 51 5.87 -2.15 -3.67
C LEU A 51 5.28 -2.10 -2.25
N ARG A 52 4.04 -2.55 -2.08
CA ARG A 52 3.41 -2.66 -0.76
C ARG A 52 4.18 -3.64 0.13
N HIS A 53 4.60 -4.78 -0.41
CA HIS A 53 5.41 -5.76 0.31
C HIS A 53 6.79 -5.18 0.67
N LEU A 54 7.48 -4.53 -0.26
CA LEU A 54 8.77 -3.88 0.00
C LEU A 54 8.68 -2.80 1.08
N ARG A 55 7.61 -2.00 1.08
CA ARG A 55 7.33 -1.01 2.14
C ARG A 55 7.10 -1.68 3.48
N ALA A 56 6.47 -2.85 3.50
CA ALA A 56 6.28 -3.63 4.72
C ALA A 56 7.62 -4.12 5.27
N VAL A 57 8.46 -4.70 4.42
CA VAL A 57 9.82 -5.17 4.75
C VAL A 57 10.67 -4.00 5.26
N ALA A 58 10.79 -2.92 4.49
CA ALA A 58 11.57 -1.73 4.87
C ALA A 58 11.12 -1.14 6.23
N TRP A 59 9.81 -1.10 6.49
CA TRP A 59 9.30 -0.63 7.76
C TRP A 59 9.58 -1.61 8.93
N ALA A 60 9.41 -2.91 8.70
CA ALA A 60 9.58 -3.94 9.73
C ALA A 60 11.03 -3.96 10.24
N PHE A 61 11.99 -3.93 9.32
CA PHE A 61 13.42 -3.93 9.58
C PHE A 61 14.03 -2.53 9.84
N GLY A 62 13.24 -1.46 9.77
CA GLY A 62 13.72 -0.11 10.08
C GLY A 62 14.51 0.08 11.39
N PRO A 63 14.32 -0.68 12.49
CA PRO A 63 15.16 -0.56 13.69
C PRO A 63 16.62 -1.01 13.53
N ILE A 64 16.94 -1.80 12.51
CA ILE A 64 18.31 -2.28 12.24
C ILE A 64 19.01 -1.51 11.12
N GLN A 65 18.30 -0.56 10.50
CA GLN A 65 18.82 0.27 9.41
C GLN A 65 19.36 1.60 9.95
N PRO A 66 20.42 2.17 9.35
CA PRO A 66 20.82 3.55 9.60
C PRO A 66 19.66 4.53 9.32
N ALA A 67 19.57 5.61 10.11
CA ALA A 67 18.46 6.57 10.01
C ALA A 67 18.35 7.19 8.61
N ARG A 68 19.48 7.51 7.97
CA ARG A 68 19.55 8.05 6.60
C ARG A 68 19.02 7.06 5.56
N VAL A 69 19.45 5.78 5.64
CA VAL A 69 18.98 4.71 4.74
C VAL A 69 17.48 4.53 4.89
N LYS A 70 16.98 4.40 6.12
CA LYS A 70 15.55 4.25 6.40
C LYS A 70 14.71 5.40 5.86
N ALA A 71 15.17 6.65 6.01
CA ALA A 71 14.46 7.83 5.51
C ALA A 71 14.41 7.83 3.97
N ARG A 72 15.54 7.56 3.32
CA ARG A 72 15.64 7.45 1.86
C ARG A 72 14.71 6.36 1.30
N TRP A 73 14.77 5.15 1.86
CA TRP A 73 13.90 4.04 1.45
C TRP A 73 12.42 4.39 1.63
N LYS A 74 12.06 5.02 2.75
CA LYS A 74 10.68 5.45 2.99
C LYS A 74 10.20 6.43 1.91
N GLN A 75 11.05 7.38 1.51
CA GLN A 75 10.70 8.38 0.51
C GLN A 75 10.63 7.76 -0.89
N ALA A 76 11.68 7.06 -1.32
CA ALA A 76 11.76 6.39 -2.61
C ALA A 76 10.53 5.49 -2.88
N LEU A 77 10.20 4.62 -1.93
CA LEU A 77 9.06 3.70 -2.09
C LEU A 77 7.70 4.41 -1.97
N ARG A 78 7.66 5.60 -1.36
CA ARG A 78 6.45 6.42 -1.36
C ARG A 78 6.27 7.07 -2.73
N ASP A 79 7.33 7.59 -3.33
CA ASP A 79 7.25 8.31 -4.61
C ASP A 79 6.72 7.42 -5.73
N VAL A 80 7.14 6.15 -5.80
CA VAL A 80 6.58 5.16 -6.74
C VAL A 80 5.11 4.87 -6.44
N ALA A 81 4.77 4.70 -5.16
CA ALA A 81 3.39 4.38 -4.77
C ALA A 81 2.45 5.52 -5.13
N ASP A 82 2.85 6.75 -4.84
CA ASP A 82 2.08 7.95 -5.09
C ASP A 82 2.01 8.23 -6.61
N ALA A 83 3.02 7.86 -7.41
CA ALA A 83 2.96 7.96 -8.88
C ALA A 83 1.96 7.00 -9.53
N ALA A 84 1.84 5.78 -9.00
CA ALA A 84 0.94 4.76 -9.53
C ALA A 84 -0.44 4.73 -8.84
N SER A 85 -0.76 5.70 -7.99
CA SER A 85 -2.02 5.68 -7.24
C SER A 85 -3.21 6.06 -8.10
N ASP A 86 -3.12 7.17 -8.83
CA ASP A 86 -4.27 7.69 -9.59
C ASP A 86 -4.69 6.74 -10.72
N VAL A 87 -3.72 6.16 -11.45
CA VAL A 87 -4.02 5.14 -12.48
C VAL A 87 -4.75 3.95 -11.87
N ARG A 88 -4.29 3.46 -10.71
CA ARG A 88 -4.95 2.32 -10.05
C ARG A 88 -6.33 2.66 -9.52
N ASP A 89 -6.52 3.87 -9.03
CA ASP A 89 -7.82 4.36 -8.56
C ASP A 89 -8.83 4.35 -9.72
N TRP A 90 -8.43 4.83 -10.90
CA TRP A 90 -9.25 4.74 -12.12
C TRP A 90 -9.48 3.31 -12.59
N ASP A 91 -8.44 2.45 -12.61
CA ASP A 91 -8.58 1.03 -12.98
C ASP A 91 -9.64 0.34 -12.11
N VAL A 92 -9.57 0.54 -10.79
CA VAL A 92 -10.52 -0.04 -9.83
C VAL A 92 -11.91 0.51 -10.03
N PHE A 93 -12.06 1.82 -10.27
CA PHE A 93 -13.36 2.43 -10.49
C PHE A 93 -14.05 1.87 -11.73
N VAL A 94 -13.29 1.65 -12.82
CA VAL A 94 -13.83 0.99 -14.03
C VAL A 94 -14.26 -0.43 -13.71
N THR A 95 -13.40 -1.25 -13.10
CA THR A 95 -13.66 -2.69 -12.96
C THR A 95 -14.65 -3.03 -11.85
N GLU A 96 -14.60 -2.32 -10.72
CA GLU A 96 -15.38 -2.65 -9.52
C GLU A 96 -16.63 -1.78 -9.35
N THR A 97 -16.80 -0.71 -10.14
CA THR A 97 -17.97 0.20 -10.01
C THR A 97 -18.71 0.37 -11.33
N LEU A 98 -18.04 0.80 -12.40
CA LEU A 98 -18.72 1.11 -13.66
C LEU A 98 -19.10 -0.15 -14.45
N ALA A 99 -18.24 -1.16 -14.50
CA ALA A 99 -18.53 -2.39 -15.22
C ALA A 99 -19.74 -3.16 -14.65
N PRO A 100 -19.89 -3.32 -13.32
CA PRO A 100 -21.12 -3.87 -12.74
C PRO A 100 -22.35 -3.02 -13.05
N ALA A 101 -22.27 -1.69 -12.93
CA ALA A 101 -23.39 -0.80 -13.20
C ALA A 101 -23.87 -0.87 -14.67
N LEU A 102 -22.92 -0.97 -15.63
CA LEU A 102 -23.23 -1.13 -17.04
C LEU A 102 -23.84 -2.50 -17.36
N ALA A 103 -23.42 -3.55 -16.64
CA ALA A 103 -24.02 -4.88 -16.78
C ALA A 103 -25.48 -4.89 -16.28
N ASP A 104 -25.79 -4.14 -15.22
CA ASP A 104 -27.15 -4.00 -14.68
C ASP A 104 -28.04 -3.10 -15.57
N GLN A 105 -27.45 -2.08 -16.22
CA GLN A 105 -28.15 -1.15 -17.11
C GLN A 105 -27.44 -1.02 -18.48
N PRO A 106 -27.56 -2.04 -19.35
CA PRO A 106 -26.90 -2.03 -20.64
C PRO A 106 -27.40 -0.88 -21.53
N GLY A 107 -26.48 -0.12 -22.11
CA GLY A 107 -26.80 0.95 -23.05
C GLY A 107 -27.25 2.27 -22.42
N ASP A 108 -27.14 2.43 -21.10
CA ASP A 108 -27.35 3.72 -20.44
C ASP A 108 -26.35 4.76 -21.01
N PRO A 109 -26.82 5.84 -21.66
CA PRO A 109 -25.95 6.82 -22.31
C PRO A 109 -25.08 7.61 -21.32
N VAL A 110 -25.55 7.79 -20.08
CA VAL A 110 -24.79 8.44 -19.00
C VAL A 110 -23.63 7.55 -18.57
N LEU A 111 -23.86 6.25 -18.38
CA LEU A 111 -22.80 5.30 -18.03
C LEU A 111 -21.75 5.20 -19.14
N VAL A 112 -22.17 5.19 -20.41
CA VAL A 112 -21.25 5.19 -21.55
C VAL A 112 -20.39 6.46 -21.57
N ALA A 113 -20.99 7.65 -21.48
CA ALA A 113 -20.25 8.91 -21.44
C ALA A 113 -19.31 9.02 -20.21
N LEU A 114 -19.71 8.46 -19.08
CA LEU A 114 -18.89 8.40 -17.88
C LEU A 114 -17.66 7.51 -18.09
N ILE A 115 -17.81 6.36 -18.75
CA ILE A 115 -16.68 5.47 -19.07
C ILE A 115 -15.68 6.18 -19.98
N GLU A 116 -16.15 6.89 -21.02
CA GLU A 116 -15.27 7.69 -21.90
C GLU A 116 -14.49 8.74 -21.10
N THR A 117 -15.17 9.46 -20.21
CA THR A 117 -14.54 10.45 -19.33
C THR A 117 -13.48 9.82 -18.41
N VAL A 118 -13.78 8.66 -17.83
CA VAL A 118 -12.85 7.92 -16.97
C VAL A 118 -11.63 7.44 -17.76
N GLN A 119 -11.83 6.94 -19.00
CA GLN A 119 -10.73 6.51 -19.86
C GLN A 119 -9.78 7.68 -20.20
N ALA A 120 -10.33 8.85 -20.52
CA ALA A 120 -9.53 10.06 -20.75
C ALA A 120 -8.71 10.46 -19.52
N ARG A 121 -9.33 10.47 -18.33
CA ARG A 121 -8.63 10.79 -17.07
C ARG A 121 -7.56 9.77 -16.70
N ARG A 122 -7.85 8.49 -16.92
CA ARG A 122 -6.87 7.40 -16.74
C ARG A 122 -5.68 7.59 -17.67
N ALA A 123 -5.90 7.98 -18.93
CA ALA A 123 -4.83 8.24 -19.89
C ALA A 123 -3.92 9.40 -19.42
N THR A 124 -4.49 10.52 -18.98
CA THR A 124 -3.71 11.63 -18.40
C THR A 124 -2.94 11.20 -17.14
N ALA A 125 -3.59 10.46 -16.24
CA ALA A 125 -2.93 9.92 -15.04
C ALA A 125 -1.76 8.99 -15.40
N ARG A 126 -1.91 8.22 -16.49
CA ARG A 126 -0.86 7.33 -16.99
C ARG A 126 0.33 8.09 -17.54
N GLU A 127 0.12 9.15 -18.33
CA GLU A 127 1.22 9.99 -18.82
C GLU A 127 2.03 10.60 -17.66
N ALA A 128 1.34 11.09 -16.62
CA ALA A 128 1.97 11.59 -15.41
C ALA A 128 2.75 10.49 -14.66
N MET A 129 2.16 9.29 -14.54
CA MET A 129 2.81 8.12 -13.95
C MET A 129 4.09 7.75 -14.71
N VAL A 130 4.04 7.59 -16.03
CA VAL A 130 5.18 7.22 -16.88
C VAL A 130 6.30 8.26 -16.77
N THR A 131 5.95 9.54 -16.82
CA THR A 131 6.92 10.64 -16.63
C THR A 131 7.63 10.56 -15.28
N ARG A 132 6.91 10.26 -14.19
CA ARG A 132 7.50 10.13 -12.85
C ARG A 132 8.33 8.86 -12.70
N LEU A 133 7.82 7.73 -13.19
CA LEU A 133 8.44 6.41 -12.99
C LEU A 133 9.65 6.17 -13.91
N SER A 134 9.70 6.78 -15.10
CA SER A 134 10.88 6.72 -15.98
C SER A 134 12.14 7.28 -15.29
N ARG A 135 11.98 8.35 -14.50
CA ARG A 135 13.07 8.95 -13.70
C ARG A 135 13.53 8.04 -12.55
N TYR A 136 12.63 7.21 -12.02
CA TYR A 136 12.92 6.33 -10.88
C TYR A 136 14.06 5.33 -11.16
N ARG A 137 14.21 4.90 -12.43
CA ARG A 137 15.34 4.05 -12.87
C ARG A 137 16.70 4.70 -12.67
N GLN A 138 16.79 6.00 -12.93
CA GLN A 138 18.05 6.73 -12.81
C GLN A 138 18.31 7.09 -11.35
N ALA A 139 17.28 7.53 -10.63
CA ALA A 139 17.33 7.76 -9.20
C ALA A 139 15.93 7.60 -8.59
N PRO A 140 15.78 6.91 -7.45
CA PRO A 140 16.81 6.45 -6.51
C PRO A 140 17.17 4.96 -6.61
N LEU A 141 16.69 4.22 -7.62
CA LEU A 141 16.79 2.76 -7.68
C LEU A 141 18.22 2.19 -7.55
N PRO A 142 19.24 2.71 -8.27
CA PRO A 142 20.63 2.29 -8.07
C PRO A 142 21.15 2.54 -6.65
N THR A 143 20.65 3.59 -5.98
CA THR A 143 21.02 3.87 -4.59
C THR A 143 20.43 2.84 -3.62
N LEU A 144 19.22 2.32 -3.89
CA LEU A 144 18.63 1.27 -3.06
C LEU A 144 19.43 -0.03 -3.15
N HIS A 145 19.88 -0.43 -4.35
CA HIS A 145 20.80 -1.56 -4.52
C HIS A 145 22.10 -1.38 -3.74
N ARG A 146 22.74 -0.21 -3.86
CA ARG A 146 23.96 0.10 -3.11
C ARG A 146 23.74 0.03 -1.60
N ASP A 147 22.58 0.45 -1.11
CA ASP A 147 22.24 0.32 0.32
C ASP A 147 22.15 -1.14 0.75
N LEU A 148 21.58 -2.03 -0.07
CA LEU A 148 21.50 -3.46 0.22
C LEU A 148 22.88 -4.10 0.24
N LEU A 149 23.75 -3.78 -0.72
CA LEU A 149 25.14 -4.25 -0.75
C LEU A 149 25.91 -3.83 0.50
N HIS A 150 25.78 -2.55 0.90
CA HIS A 150 26.42 -2.06 2.12
C HIS A 150 25.87 -2.74 3.37
N LEU A 151 24.56 -3.00 3.44
CA LEU A 151 23.94 -3.69 4.57
C LEU A 151 24.32 -5.17 4.64
N ALA A 152 24.53 -5.83 3.50
CA ALA A 152 24.98 -7.22 3.43
C ALA A 152 26.37 -7.40 4.06
N GLY A 153 27.28 -6.45 3.85
CA GLY A 153 28.63 -6.47 4.42
C GLY A 153 28.71 -6.17 5.92
N ARG A 154 27.62 -5.76 6.57
CA ARG A 154 27.64 -5.35 7.98
C ARG A 154 27.50 -6.54 8.93
N LYS A 155 28.40 -6.62 9.90
CA LYS A 155 28.24 -7.53 11.05
C LYS A 155 26.94 -7.20 11.79
N SER A 156 26.05 -8.19 11.89
CA SER A 156 24.79 -8.09 12.61
C SER A 156 24.68 -9.18 13.68
N ARG A 157 23.95 -8.88 14.77
CA ARG A 157 23.75 -9.77 15.91
C ARG A 157 22.27 -10.10 16.12
N GLY A 158 22.02 -11.20 16.82
CA GLY A 158 20.68 -11.63 17.22
C GLY A 158 20.03 -12.62 16.23
N LYS A 159 18.86 -13.13 16.63
CA LYS A 159 18.09 -14.14 15.89
C LYS A 159 16.79 -13.52 15.34
N LEU A 160 16.48 -13.81 14.08
CA LEU A 160 15.29 -13.29 13.38
C LEU A 160 13.99 -13.62 14.13
N GLY A 161 13.86 -14.82 14.70
CA GLY A 161 12.67 -15.17 15.48
C GLY A 161 12.48 -14.31 16.74
N ALA A 162 13.56 -13.91 17.42
CA ALA A 162 13.49 -13.00 18.56
C ALA A 162 13.16 -11.57 18.12
N PHE A 163 13.79 -11.12 17.03
CA PHE A 163 13.51 -9.83 16.41
C PHE A 163 12.03 -9.72 16.00
N ALA A 164 11.51 -10.70 15.28
CA ALA A 164 10.13 -10.71 14.78
C ALA A 164 9.10 -10.61 15.92
N ARG A 165 9.27 -11.44 16.97
CA ARG A 165 8.42 -11.39 18.17
C ARG A 165 8.44 -10.01 18.83
N LYS A 166 9.63 -9.43 19.03
CA LYS A 166 9.78 -8.08 19.62
C LYS A 166 9.09 -7.04 18.75
N ARG A 167 9.24 -7.13 17.43
CA ARG A 167 8.72 -6.14 16.48
C ARG A 167 7.21 -6.14 16.40
N ILE A 168 6.59 -7.31 16.29
CA ILE A 168 5.13 -7.47 16.28
C ILE A 168 4.52 -7.09 17.63
N ARG A 169 5.13 -7.51 18.75
CA ARG A 169 4.66 -7.12 20.09
C ARG A 169 4.64 -5.60 20.25
N LYS A 170 5.71 -4.90 19.83
CA LYS A 170 5.78 -3.44 19.88
C LYS A 170 4.69 -2.78 19.02
N ALA A 171 4.50 -3.26 17.79
CA ALA A 171 3.46 -2.74 16.89
C ALA A 171 2.05 -2.94 17.46
N ARG A 172 1.76 -4.15 17.96
CA ARG A 172 0.46 -4.49 18.59
C ARG A 172 0.18 -3.63 19.82
N ASN A 173 1.16 -3.46 20.70
CA ASN A 173 0.99 -2.64 21.90
C ASN A 173 0.74 -1.17 21.54
N ARG A 174 1.40 -0.66 20.49
CA ARG A 174 1.15 0.69 19.97
C ARG A 174 -0.27 0.83 19.43
N VAL A 175 -0.77 -0.14 18.66
CA VAL A 175 -2.17 -0.15 18.18
C VAL A 175 -3.13 -0.14 19.36
N ARG A 176 -2.94 -1.02 20.36
CA ARG A 176 -3.80 -1.05 21.56
C ARG A 176 -3.85 0.29 22.29
N ALA A 177 -2.71 0.96 22.46
CA ALA A 177 -2.66 2.29 23.06
C ALA A 177 -3.43 3.31 22.22
N LEU A 178 -3.20 3.34 20.90
CA LEU A 178 -3.89 4.24 19.98
C LEU A 178 -5.40 3.99 19.91
N THR A 179 -5.84 2.74 20.01
CA THR A 179 -7.28 2.40 20.06
C THR A 179 -7.96 3.01 21.27
N ARG A 180 -7.30 3.04 22.44
CA ARG A 180 -7.86 3.69 23.63
C ARG A 180 -7.97 5.20 23.43
N THR A 181 -6.92 5.81 22.86
CA THR A 181 -6.87 7.26 22.62
C THR A 181 -7.86 7.71 21.54
N ALA A 182 -8.11 6.92 20.51
CA ALA A 182 -9.02 7.25 19.42
C ALA A 182 -10.52 7.09 19.76
N ARG A 183 -10.86 6.70 21.00
CA ARG A 183 -12.26 6.62 21.46
C ARG A 183 -12.94 7.98 21.54
N ASP A 184 -12.16 9.06 21.62
CA ASP A 184 -12.66 10.43 21.60
C ASP A 184 -13.10 10.91 20.21
N GLY A 185 -12.97 10.07 19.17
CA GLY A 185 -13.43 10.38 17.81
C GLY A 185 -12.58 11.42 17.06
N ARG A 186 -11.55 12.01 17.68
CA ARG A 186 -10.76 13.08 17.04
C ARG A 186 -10.03 12.56 15.81
N THR A 187 -10.13 13.31 14.71
CA THR A 187 -9.55 12.97 13.40
C THR A 187 -8.07 12.61 13.50
N ASP A 188 -7.28 13.39 14.23
CA ASP A 188 -5.85 13.13 14.45
C ASP A 188 -5.58 11.79 15.16
N HIS A 189 -6.44 11.41 16.09
CA HIS A 189 -6.31 10.18 16.86
C HIS A 189 -6.67 8.96 16.02
N VAL A 190 -7.77 9.06 15.28
CA VAL A 190 -8.18 8.06 14.29
C VAL A 190 -7.10 7.89 13.22
N HIS A 191 -6.52 8.99 12.72
CA HIS A 191 -5.43 8.95 11.74
C HIS A 191 -4.18 8.25 12.30
N LYS A 192 -3.77 8.58 13.53
CA LYS A 192 -2.65 7.89 14.20
C LYS A 192 -2.94 6.39 14.37
N LEU A 193 -4.16 6.01 14.76
CA LEU A 193 -4.59 4.62 14.85
C LEU A 193 -4.51 3.91 13.49
N ARG A 194 -4.96 4.55 12.41
CA ARG A 194 -4.84 4.03 11.04
C ARG A 194 -3.40 3.76 10.65
N ILE A 195 -2.49 4.70 10.91
CA ILE A 195 -1.04 4.50 10.72
C ILE A 195 -0.53 3.33 11.57
N GLY A 196 -0.97 3.23 12.83
CA GLY A 196 -0.64 2.13 13.72
C GLY A 196 -1.07 0.77 13.16
N ASN A 197 -2.29 0.65 12.67
CA ASN A 197 -2.82 -0.57 12.05
C ASN A 197 -2.04 -0.94 10.78
N LYS A 198 -1.78 0.03 9.88
CA LYS A 198 -0.95 -0.17 8.69
C LYS A 198 0.43 -0.73 9.05
N ARG A 199 1.05 -0.18 10.09
CA ARG A 199 2.34 -0.62 10.61
C ARG A 199 2.29 -2.02 11.21
N LEU A 200 1.24 -2.37 11.95
CA LEU A 200 1.06 -3.73 12.46
C LEU A 200 0.93 -4.72 11.31
N ARG A 201 0.10 -4.42 10.31
CA ARG A 201 -0.03 -5.22 9.08
C ARG A 201 1.32 -5.43 8.38
N TYR A 202 2.09 -4.36 8.20
CA TYR A 202 3.44 -4.46 7.63
C TYR A 202 4.39 -5.36 8.43
N ALA A 203 4.36 -5.28 9.78
CA ALA A 203 5.14 -6.16 10.64
C ALA A 203 4.80 -7.64 10.40
N ILE A 204 3.52 -7.90 10.18
CA ILE A 204 2.95 -9.22 10.03
C ILE A 204 3.31 -9.81 8.66
N GLU A 205 3.05 -9.07 7.59
CA GLU A 205 3.28 -9.50 6.21
C GLU A 205 4.75 -9.89 6.03
N ALA A 206 5.67 -8.97 6.37
CA ALA A 206 7.11 -9.15 6.19
C ALA A 206 7.76 -10.22 7.08
N LEU A 207 7.12 -10.64 8.17
CA LEU A 207 7.71 -11.58 9.15
C LEU A 207 6.88 -12.85 9.33
N SER A 208 5.87 -13.06 8.47
CA SER A 208 4.90 -14.14 8.59
C SER A 208 5.57 -15.53 8.61
N ASP A 209 6.63 -15.71 7.84
CA ASP A 209 7.34 -16.99 7.72
C ASP A 209 8.14 -17.39 8.95
N VAL A 210 8.57 -16.43 9.76
CA VAL A 210 9.31 -16.72 11.01
C VAL A 210 8.40 -16.84 12.23
N LEU A 211 7.11 -16.56 12.08
CA LEU A 211 6.12 -16.76 13.13
C LEU A 211 5.73 -18.23 13.27
N PRO A 212 5.37 -18.69 14.50
CA PRO A 212 4.86 -20.04 14.67
C PRO A 212 3.61 -20.26 13.80
N LYS A 213 3.50 -21.44 13.17
CA LYS A 213 2.45 -21.80 12.19
C LYS A 213 1.02 -21.42 12.63
N ARG A 214 0.69 -21.64 13.91
CA ARG A 214 -0.60 -21.25 14.52
C ARG A 214 -0.91 -19.75 14.41
N TYR A 215 0.10 -18.91 14.61
CA TYR A 215 -0.04 -17.46 14.48
C TYR A 215 -0.18 -17.10 13.00
N ARG A 216 0.62 -17.68 12.11
CA ARG A 216 0.53 -17.44 10.66
C ARG A 216 -0.89 -17.67 10.11
N LYS A 217 -1.52 -18.81 10.43
CA LYS A 217 -2.88 -19.15 9.97
C LYS A 217 -3.94 -18.17 10.49
N ARG A 218 -3.94 -17.91 11.80
CA ARG A 218 -4.88 -16.96 12.43
C ARG A 218 -4.73 -15.55 11.87
N LEU A 219 -3.49 -15.14 11.66
CA LEU A 219 -3.11 -13.81 11.24
C LEU A 219 -3.46 -13.54 9.78
N ARG A 220 -3.23 -14.52 8.90
CA ARG A 220 -3.71 -14.49 7.51
C ARG A 220 -5.23 -14.30 7.46
N LYS A 221 -5.99 -15.15 8.17
CA LYS A 221 -7.46 -15.06 8.22
C LYS A 221 -7.96 -13.70 8.72
N GLN A 222 -7.31 -13.13 9.74
CA GLN A 222 -7.67 -11.81 10.27
C GLN A 222 -7.26 -10.66 9.33
N LEU A 223 -6.17 -10.80 8.57
CA LEU A 223 -5.77 -9.81 7.57
C LEU A 223 -6.69 -9.83 6.37
N GLU A 224 -7.08 -11.00 5.87
CA GLU A 224 -8.05 -11.18 4.78
C GLU A 224 -9.41 -10.55 5.16
N ALA A 225 -9.95 -10.91 6.32
CA ALA A 225 -11.23 -10.35 6.80
C ALA A 225 -11.20 -8.82 6.94
N ARG A 226 -10.14 -8.27 7.55
CA ARG A 226 -10.00 -6.82 7.72
C ARG A 226 -9.68 -6.06 6.43
N GLN A 227 -9.05 -6.71 5.45
CA GLN A 227 -8.84 -6.13 4.12
C GLN A 227 -10.18 -6.01 3.39
N GLY A 228 -11.08 -6.99 3.53
CA GLY A 228 -12.45 -6.91 3.00
C GLY A 228 -13.27 -5.79 3.65
N GLU A 229 -13.33 -5.74 4.98
CA GLU A 229 -14.16 -4.75 5.72
C GLU A 229 -13.69 -3.30 5.56
N LEU A 230 -12.38 -3.04 5.55
CA LEU A 230 -11.82 -1.69 5.39
C LEU A 230 -11.64 -1.29 3.93
N GLY A 231 -11.56 -2.27 3.02
CA GLY A 231 -11.51 -2.05 1.58
C GLY A 231 -12.78 -1.33 1.13
N ALA A 232 -13.95 -1.92 1.37
CA ALA A 232 -15.23 -1.39 0.91
C ALA A 232 -15.49 0.09 1.28
N VAL A 233 -15.15 0.53 2.50
CA VAL A 233 -15.35 1.92 2.93
C VAL A 233 -14.37 2.88 2.23
N ILE A 234 -13.10 2.47 2.10
CA ILE A 234 -12.10 3.28 1.40
C ILE A 234 -12.42 3.33 -0.08
N ASP A 235 -12.75 2.19 -0.67
CA ASP A 235 -13.07 2.03 -2.09
C ASP A 235 -14.34 2.84 -2.43
N ALA A 236 -15.38 2.81 -1.60
CA ALA A 236 -16.56 3.67 -1.78
C ALA A 236 -16.23 5.16 -1.66
N SER A 237 -15.33 5.55 -0.75
CA SER A 237 -14.91 6.96 -0.65
C SER A 237 -14.09 7.43 -1.84
N VAL A 238 -13.24 6.56 -2.39
CA VAL A 238 -12.46 6.80 -3.61
C VAL A 238 -13.40 6.86 -4.81
N ALA A 239 -14.31 5.90 -4.96
CA ALA A 239 -15.31 5.89 -6.03
C ALA A 239 -16.18 7.17 -6.01
N ARG A 240 -16.65 7.63 -4.84
CA ARG A 240 -17.38 8.91 -4.74
C ARG A 240 -16.53 10.10 -5.18
N ARG A 241 -15.26 10.16 -4.77
CA ARG A 241 -14.35 11.23 -5.20
C ARG A 241 -14.14 11.20 -6.71
N LEU A 242 -13.88 10.03 -7.29
CA LEU A 242 -13.68 9.86 -8.73
C LEU A 242 -14.94 10.19 -9.55
N MET A 243 -16.12 9.82 -9.04
CA MET A 243 -17.41 10.17 -9.61
C MET A 243 -17.63 11.69 -9.60
N ALA A 244 -17.40 12.34 -8.46
CA ALA A 244 -17.51 13.80 -8.34
C ALA A 244 -16.51 14.52 -9.27
N GLU A 245 -15.29 14.00 -9.34
CA GLU A 245 -14.28 14.41 -10.30
C GLU A 245 -14.82 14.35 -11.73
N CYS A 246 -15.39 13.21 -12.18
CA CYS A 246 -16.01 13.06 -13.50
C CYS A 246 -17.15 14.05 -13.76
N LEU A 247 -17.98 14.30 -12.75
CA LEU A 247 -19.12 15.22 -12.82
C LEU A 247 -18.73 16.70 -12.70
N GLY A 248 -17.46 17.02 -12.43
CA GLY A 248 -17.00 18.39 -12.22
C GLY A 248 -17.48 19.02 -10.90
N VAL A 249 -17.92 18.20 -9.94
CA VAL A 249 -18.45 18.64 -8.65
C VAL A 249 -17.36 18.54 -7.57
N SER A 250 -17.19 19.58 -6.76
CA SER A 250 -16.26 19.53 -5.62
C SER A 250 -16.82 18.64 -4.52
N THR A 251 -16.05 17.65 -4.06
CA THR A 251 -16.43 16.80 -2.91
C THR A 251 -16.55 17.55 -1.58
N ALA A 252 -16.23 18.85 -1.55
CA ALA A 252 -16.39 19.70 -0.38
C ALA A 252 -17.87 20.05 -0.08
N ASP A 253 -18.76 19.97 -1.08
CA ASP A 253 -20.13 20.48 -0.93
C ASP A 253 -21.09 19.45 -0.30
N SER A 254 -20.71 18.17 -0.23
CA SER A 254 -21.62 17.11 0.25
C SER A 254 -21.56 16.83 1.76
N ILE A 255 -20.66 17.49 2.53
CA ILE A 255 -20.56 17.29 3.99
C ILE A 255 -21.37 18.33 4.78
N THR A 256 -21.74 19.45 4.16
CA THR A 256 -22.35 20.58 4.88
C THR A 256 -23.88 20.51 4.97
N GLU A 257 -24.56 19.85 4.03
CA GLU A 257 -26.03 19.80 4.01
C GLU A 257 -26.67 18.80 4.97
N ALA A 258 -25.91 17.86 5.56
CA ALA A 258 -26.47 16.90 6.52
C ALA A 258 -26.59 17.43 7.96
N THR A 259 -26.27 18.70 8.23
CA THR A 259 -26.26 19.27 9.59
C THR A 259 -27.12 20.52 9.81
N ALA A 260 -27.99 20.89 8.86
CA ALA A 260 -28.94 21.98 9.04
C ALA A 260 -30.37 21.48 8.81
N ASN A 261 -31.07 20.96 9.82
CA ASN A 261 -31.97 21.65 10.77
C ASN A 261 -33.44 21.25 10.46
N PRO A 262 -34.48 21.47 11.29
CA PRO A 262 -34.60 21.56 12.75
C PRO A 262 -35.68 20.58 13.31
N THR A 263 -35.74 20.43 14.65
CA THR A 263 -36.98 20.09 15.42
C THR A 263 -38.08 21.15 15.21
N PRO A 264 -39.37 21.02 15.61
CA PRO A 264 -40.16 19.90 16.18
C PRO A 264 -41.55 19.81 15.44
N PRO A 265 -42.75 19.51 16.00
CA PRO A 265 -43.28 19.65 17.39
C PRO A 265 -43.12 18.42 18.30
#